data_AF-A0AAD5GRG5-F1
#
_entry.id   AF-A0AAD5GRG5-F1
#
_cell.length_a   1.000
_cell.length_b   1.000
_cell.length_c   1.000
_cell.angle_alpha   90.00
_cell.angle_beta   90.00
_cell.angle_gamma   90.00
#
_symmetry.space_group_name_H-M   'P 1'
#
loop_
_entity.id
_entity.type
_entity.pdbx_description
1 polymer ?
#
loop_
_entity_poly.entity_id
_entity_poly.type
_entity_poly.pdbx_seq_one_letter_code
_entity_poly.pdbx_strand_id
1 'polypeptide(L)'
;MSSKGDLDYNIQGVLQKSFDCLPLCSHRELFLHIACFFVGEYKNVMEMILEDELYAKSGISTLCHRCLLTISADGKLMMHQLLQEMGRRIVCEESKDPTKRSRVWHDAESYHVLRKGDGSDTIEALALDMRNVKQMTGSEVR
;
A
#
# COMPACT_ATOMS: atom_id res chain seq x y z
N MET A 1 -33.61 2.68 -10.57
CA MET A 1 -32.48 3.62 -10.43
C MET A 1 -31.43 2.93 -9.57
N SER A 2 -30.50 2.17 -10.17
CA SER A 2 -29.38 1.58 -9.42
C SER A 2 -28.43 2.72 -9.05
N SER A 3 -28.26 2.96 -7.75
CA SER A 3 -27.37 3.99 -7.25
C SER A 3 -25.92 3.58 -7.52
N LYS A 4 -25.10 4.56 -7.89
CA LYS A 4 -23.69 4.41 -8.24
C LYS A 4 -22.84 3.76 -7.13
N GLY A 5 -23.34 3.70 -5.89
CA GLY A 5 -22.66 3.08 -4.74
C GLY A 5 -22.86 1.56 -4.62
N ASP A 6 -23.92 1.00 -5.21
CA ASP A 6 -24.22 -0.44 -5.08
C ASP A 6 -23.34 -1.28 -6.03
N LEU A 7 -22.96 -0.72 -7.18
CA LEU A 7 -22.02 -1.34 -8.12
C LEU A 7 -20.59 -1.34 -7.57
N ASP A 8 -20.20 -0.27 -6.86
CA ASP A 8 -18.85 -0.12 -6.30
C ASP A 8 -18.60 -1.13 -5.16
N TYR A 9 -19.58 -1.34 -4.27
CA TYR A 9 -19.48 -2.36 -3.22
C TYR A 9 -19.31 -3.79 -3.79
N ASN A 10 -20.04 -4.10 -4.86
CA ASN A 10 -19.94 -5.41 -5.52
C ASN A 10 -18.58 -5.64 -6.18
N ILE A 11 -18.01 -4.62 -6.83
CA ILE A 11 -16.67 -4.72 -7.43
C ILE A 11 -15.61 -4.89 -6.34
N GLN A 12 -15.66 -4.06 -5.31
CA GLN A 12 -14.72 -4.11 -4.20
C GLN A 12 -14.75 -5.45 -3.45
N GLY A 13 -15.94 -6.02 -3.25
CA GLY A 13 -16.08 -7.36 -2.66
C GLY A 13 -15.49 -8.48 -3.54
N VAL A 14 -15.57 -8.36 -4.86
CA VAL A 14 -14.93 -9.33 -5.78
C VAL A 14 -13.41 -9.22 -5.72
N LEU A 15 -12.86 -8.01 -5.74
CA LEU A 15 -11.42 -7.78 -5.65
C LEU A 15 -10.86 -8.28 -4.32
N GLN A 16 -11.57 -8.02 -3.21
CA GLN A 16 -11.15 -8.46 -1.89
C GLN A 16 -11.12 -9.98 -1.77
N LYS A 17 -12.09 -10.71 -2.36
CA LYS A 17 -12.04 -12.17 -2.44
C LYS A 17 -10.78 -12.66 -3.17
N SER A 18 -10.37 -12.00 -4.25
CA SER A 18 -9.13 -12.36 -4.96
C SER A 18 -7.89 -12.17 -4.09
N PHE A 19 -7.86 -11.12 -3.27
CA PHE A 19 -6.82 -10.87 -2.26
C PHE A 19 -6.85 -11.91 -1.13
N ASP A 20 -8.01 -12.20 -0.56
CA ASP A 20 -8.18 -13.16 0.53
C ASP A 20 -7.74 -14.58 0.12
N CYS A 21 -7.98 -14.94 -1.16
CA CYS A 21 -7.55 -16.21 -1.74
C CYS A 21 -6.05 -16.30 -2.07
N LEU A 22 -5.22 -15.30 -1.68
CA LEU A 22 -3.77 -15.40 -1.79
C LEU A 22 -3.23 -16.51 -0.85
N PRO A 23 -2.31 -17.35 -1.35
CA PRO A 23 -1.95 -18.60 -0.66
C PRO A 23 -1.12 -18.39 0.61
N LEU A 24 -0.30 -17.33 0.65
CA LEU A 24 0.61 -17.05 1.76
C LEU A 24 0.29 -15.68 2.36
N CYS A 25 0.43 -15.56 3.69
CA CYS A 25 0.31 -14.27 4.38
C CYS A 25 1.32 -13.25 3.84
N SER A 26 2.56 -13.67 3.58
CA SER A 26 3.59 -12.81 2.99
C SER A 26 3.19 -12.21 1.64
N HIS A 27 2.40 -12.93 0.83
CA HIS A 27 1.91 -12.40 -0.45
C HIS A 27 0.84 -11.32 -0.26
N ARG A 28 0.02 -11.44 0.80
CA ARG A 28 -0.94 -10.40 1.18
C ARG A 28 -0.21 -9.16 1.68
N GLU A 29 0.79 -9.33 2.55
CA GLU A 29 1.61 -8.21 3.01
C GLU A 29 2.32 -7.52 1.83
N LEU A 30 2.95 -8.30 0.95
CA LEU A 30 3.59 -7.76 -0.26
C LEU A 30 2.61 -6.97 -1.14
N PHE A 31 1.38 -7.46 -1.33
CA PHE A 31 0.35 -6.72 -2.06
C PHE A 31 0.07 -5.36 -1.41
N LEU A 32 -0.06 -5.31 -0.08
CA LEU A 32 -0.31 -4.06 0.66
C LEU A 32 0.89 -3.11 0.59
N HIS A 33 2.13 -3.61 0.69
CA HIS A 33 3.32 -2.80 0.49
C HIS A 33 3.34 -2.16 -0.90
N ILE A 34 3.06 -2.94 -1.95
CA ILE A 34 3.02 -2.42 -3.31
C ILE A 34 1.92 -1.38 -3.47
N ALA A 35 0.70 -1.68 -3.01
CA ALA A 35 -0.44 -0.77 -3.11
C ALA A 35 -0.17 0.58 -2.43
N CYS A 36 0.42 0.56 -1.24
CA CYS A 36 0.71 1.75 -0.45
C CYS A 36 1.91 2.55 -1.00
N PHE A 37 3.00 1.87 -1.36
CA PHE A 37 4.32 2.50 -1.52
C PHE A 37 4.98 2.31 -2.90
N PHE A 38 4.82 1.15 -3.52
CA PHE A 38 5.74 0.72 -4.60
C PHE A 38 5.10 0.61 -6.00
N VAL A 39 3.88 1.11 -6.20
CA VAL A 39 3.35 1.27 -7.56
C VAL A 39 4.22 2.26 -8.33
N GLY A 40 4.71 1.85 -9.50
CA GLY A 40 5.62 2.62 -10.35
C GLY A 40 7.10 2.34 -10.10
N GLU A 41 7.43 1.53 -9.10
CA GLU A 41 8.82 1.16 -8.80
C GLU A 41 9.30 -0.04 -9.61
N TYR A 42 10.61 -0.16 -9.79
CA TYR A 42 11.21 -1.24 -10.58
C TYR A 42 11.13 -2.59 -9.85
N LYS A 43 10.67 -3.62 -10.56
CA LYS A 43 10.50 -4.98 -10.05
C LYS A 43 11.76 -5.52 -9.38
N ASN A 44 12.91 -5.41 -10.04
CA ASN A 44 14.19 -5.96 -9.55
C ASN A 44 14.66 -5.29 -8.25
N VAL A 45 14.35 -4.01 -8.06
CA VAL A 45 14.67 -3.30 -6.81
C VAL A 45 13.78 -3.81 -5.69
N MET A 46 12.49 -3.99 -5.95
CA MET A 46 11.55 -4.52 -4.96
C MET A 46 11.86 -5.97 -4.60
N GLU A 47 12.21 -6.80 -5.57
CA GLU A 47 12.73 -8.15 -5.33
C GLU A 47 14.02 -8.16 -4.51
N MET A 48 14.86 -7.13 -4.61
CA MET A 48 16.08 -7.05 -3.80
C MET A 48 15.78 -6.65 -2.36
N ILE A 49 14.88 -5.70 -2.14
CA ILE A 49 14.60 -5.12 -0.82
C ILE A 49 13.72 -6.06 0.03
N LEU A 50 12.74 -6.73 -0.59
CA LEU A 50 11.68 -7.44 0.12
C LEU A 50 11.80 -8.97 0.05
N GLU A 51 12.88 -9.53 -0.51
CA GLU A 51 13.00 -10.99 -0.66
C GLU A 51 13.05 -11.70 0.70
N ASP A 52 13.93 -11.25 1.60
CA ASP A 52 14.21 -11.94 2.85
C ASP A 52 13.01 -11.90 3.82
N GLU A 53 12.20 -10.85 3.74
CA GLU A 53 11.04 -10.66 4.61
C GLU A 53 9.74 -11.22 4.01
N LEU A 54 9.53 -11.06 2.70
CA LEU A 54 8.23 -11.29 2.06
C LEU A 54 8.27 -12.28 0.88
N TYR A 55 9.42 -12.88 0.59
CA TYR A 55 9.61 -13.75 -0.58
C TYR A 55 9.18 -13.05 -1.88
N ALA A 56 9.61 -11.81 -2.04
CA ALA A 56 9.14 -10.89 -3.09
C ALA A 56 9.15 -11.48 -4.50
N LYS A 57 10.14 -12.29 -4.89
CA LYS A 57 10.18 -12.94 -6.21
C LYS A 57 8.99 -13.86 -6.44
N SER A 58 8.70 -14.75 -5.48
CA SER A 58 7.57 -15.70 -5.59
C SER A 58 6.23 -14.99 -5.40
N GLY A 59 6.20 -13.98 -4.52
CA GLY A 59 5.04 -13.14 -4.28
C GLY A 59 4.64 -12.33 -5.51
N ILE A 60 5.56 -11.59 -6.14
CA ILE A 60 5.32 -10.81 -7.37
C ILE A 60 4.82 -11.73 -8.49
N SER A 61 5.45 -12.90 -8.67
CA SER A 61 5.01 -13.90 -9.64
C SER A 61 3.57 -14.34 -9.40
N THR A 62 3.22 -14.63 -8.15
CA THR A 62 1.86 -15.04 -7.75
C THR A 62 0.83 -13.93 -7.98
N LEU A 63 1.16 -12.68 -7.62
CA LEU A 63 0.29 -11.53 -7.84
C LEU A 63 0.03 -11.29 -9.34
N CYS A 64 1.06 -11.44 -10.17
CA CYS A 64 0.92 -11.34 -11.63
C CYS A 64 0.05 -12.46 -12.20
N HIS A 65 0.27 -13.70 -11.77
CA HIS A 65 -0.52 -14.85 -12.22
C HIS A 65 -2.01 -14.72 -11.85
N ARG A 66 -2.32 -14.01 -10.76
CA ARG A 66 -3.70 -13.74 -10.30
C ARG A 66 -4.27 -12.41 -10.80
N CYS A 67 -3.58 -11.73 -11.72
CA CYS A 67 -3.98 -10.43 -12.27
C CYS A 67 -4.16 -9.33 -11.19
N LEU A 68 -3.50 -9.47 -10.04
CA LEU A 68 -3.50 -8.47 -8.96
C LEU A 68 -2.36 -7.44 -9.12
N LEU A 69 -1.42 -7.73 -10.01
CA LEU A 69 -0.27 -6.92 -10.33
C LEU A 69 0.11 -7.14 -11.79
N THR A 70 0.70 -6.14 -12.42
CA THR A 70 1.24 -6.22 -13.78
C THR A 70 2.65 -5.64 -13.78
N ILE A 71 3.52 -6.16 -14.65
CA ILE A 71 4.83 -5.57 -14.90
C ILE A 71 4.76 -4.80 -16.22
N SER A 72 5.09 -3.51 -16.19
CA SER A 72 5.15 -2.70 -17.41
C SER A 72 6.31 -3.12 -18.32
N ALA A 73 6.31 -2.63 -19.56
CA ALA A 73 7.38 -2.91 -20.51
C ALA A 73 8.76 -2.40 -20.04
N ASP A 74 8.79 -1.33 -19.23
CA ASP A 74 10.01 -0.81 -18.59
C ASP A 74 10.35 -1.51 -17.27
N GLY A 75 9.65 -2.59 -16.89
CA GLY A 75 9.97 -3.42 -15.74
C GLY A 75 9.46 -2.89 -14.41
N LYS A 76 8.46 -1.99 -14.40
CA LYS A 76 7.88 -1.41 -13.19
C LYS A 76 6.65 -2.17 -12.72
N LEU A 77 6.43 -2.16 -11.42
CA LEU A 77 5.24 -2.67 -10.78
C LEU A 77 4.05 -1.75 -11.07
N MET A 78 3.01 -2.29 -11.69
CA MET A 78 1.79 -1.59 -12.02
C MET A 78 0.61 -2.29 -11.35
N MET A 79 -0.19 -1.54 -10.60
CA MET A 79 -1.42 -2.04 -9.99
C MET A 79 -2.60 -1.25 -10.53
N HIS A 80 -3.69 -1.93 -10.87
CA HIS A 80 -4.91 -1.25 -11.31
C HIS A 80 -5.43 -0.35 -10.18
N GLN A 81 -5.92 0.85 -10.52
CA GLN A 81 -6.35 1.85 -9.53
C GLN A 81 -7.32 1.26 -8.49
N LEU A 82 -8.31 0.47 -8.92
CA LEU A 82 -9.26 -0.18 -8.00
C LEU A 82 -8.60 -1.16 -7.02
N LEU A 83 -7.58 -1.91 -7.45
CA LEU A 83 -6.82 -2.80 -6.57
C LEU A 83 -5.97 -2.01 -5.57
N GLN A 84 -5.38 -0.91 -6.05
CA GLN A 84 -4.58 -0.03 -5.20
C GLN A 84 -5.46 0.66 -4.14
N GLU A 85 -6.62 1.17 -4.53
CA GLU A 85 -7.60 1.76 -3.64
C GLU A 85 -8.13 0.74 -2.62
N MET A 86 -8.43 -0.48 -3.07
CA MET A 86 -8.81 -1.58 -2.18
C MET A 86 -7.71 -1.88 -1.16
N GLY A 87 -6.44 -2.01 -1.58
CA GLY A 87 -5.32 -2.27 -0.68
C GLY A 87 -5.13 -1.17 0.36
N ARG A 88 -5.18 0.11 -0.06
CA ARG A 88 -5.14 1.25 0.86
C ARG A 88 -6.32 1.27 1.81
N ARG A 89 -7.52 0.89 1.34
CA ARG A 89 -8.73 0.83 2.17
C ARG A 89 -8.60 -0.23 3.26
N ILE A 90 -8.07 -1.41 2.94
CA ILE A 90 -7.80 -2.47 3.93
C ILE A 90 -6.95 -1.91 5.08
N VAL A 91 -5.87 -1.17 4.77
CA VAL A 91 -5.03 -0.54 5.79
C VAL A 91 -5.78 0.55 6.57
N CYS A 92 -6.58 1.38 5.89
CA CYS A 92 -7.41 2.39 6.56
C CYS A 92 -8.48 1.79 7.50
N GLU A 93 -8.94 0.56 7.22
CA GLU A 93 -9.93 -0.15 8.03
C GLU A 93 -9.35 -0.73 9.32
N GLU A 94 -8.02 -0.94 9.40
CA GLU A 94 -7.33 -1.37 10.62
C GLU A 94 -7.54 -0.35 11.75
N SER A 95 -7.46 0.95 11.43
CA SER A 95 -7.67 2.02 12.39
C SER A 95 -7.95 3.36 11.70
N LYS A 96 -8.88 4.14 12.29
CA LYS A 96 -9.07 5.55 11.91
C LYS A 96 -7.85 6.40 12.24
N ASP A 97 -7.11 6.02 13.28
CA ASP A 97 -5.88 6.68 13.73
C ASP A 97 -4.68 6.13 12.94
N PRO A 98 -4.00 6.97 12.11
CA PRO A 98 -2.87 6.55 11.29
C PRO A 98 -1.71 5.94 12.11
N THR A 99 -1.54 6.37 13.36
CA THR A 99 -0.47 5.89 14.25
C THR A 99 -0.64 4.42 14.67
N LYS A 100 -1.82 3.84 14.42
CA LYS A 100 -2.21 2.48 14.77
C LYS A 100 -2.44 1.57 13.55
N ARG A 101 -2.16 2.07 12.33
CA ARG A 101 -2.22 1.28 11.10
C ARG A 101 -0.88 0.57 10.88
N SER A 102 -0.90 -0.55 10.16
CA SER A 102 0.28 -1.28 9.71
C SER A 102 1.14 -0.45 8.75
N ARG A 103 0.49 0.39 7.94
CA ARG A 103 1.16 1.17 6.89
C ARG A 103 0.71 2.63 6.88
N VAL A 104 1.67 3.54 6.79
CA VAL A 104 1.44 4.99 6.68
C VAL A 104 2.17 5.54 5.46
N TRP A 105 1.42 5.93 4.41
CA TRP A 105 2.00 6.39 3.14
C TRP A 105 1.74 7.86 2.81
N HIS A 106 0.85 8.53 3.54
CA HIS A 106 0.59 9.94 3.35
C HIS A 106 1.63 10.77 4.10
N ASP A 107 2.38 11.61 3.38
CA ASP A 107 3.49 12.39 3.96
C ASP A 107 3.11 13.18 5.22
N ALA A 108 1.90 13.75 5.25
CA ALA A 108 1.44 14.51 6.42
C ALA A 108 1.20 13.62 7.65
N GLU A 109 0.63 12.42 7.44
CA GLU A 109 0.43 11.43 8.50
C GLU A 109 1.78 10.87 8.95
N SER A 110 2.64 10.50 8.01
CA SER A 110 3.99 10.00 8.26
C SER A 110 4.86 11.01 9.03
N TYR A 111 4.82 12.27 8.64
CA TYR A 111 5.51 13.34 9.35
C TYR A 111 4.98 13.52 10.77
N HIS A 112 3.67 13.41 10.97
CA HIS A 112 3.05 13.47 12.30
C HIS A 112 3.56 12.35 13.21
N VAL A 113 3.51 11.11 12.70
CA VAL A 113 3.98 9.90 13.38
C VAL A 113 5.43 10.08 13.84
N LEU A 114 6.30 10.52 12.92
CA LEU A 114 7.72 10.70 13.20
C LEU A 114 8.01 11.89 14.12
N ARG A 115 7.29 13.01 13.99
CA ARG A 115 7.52 14.23 14.80
C ARG A 115 7.07 14.04 16.24
N LYS A 116 5.92 13.40 16.47
CA LYS A 116 5.39 13.16 17.82
C LYS A 116 6.00 11.93 18.48
N GLY A 117 6.54 11.01 17.70
CA GLY A 117 6.98 9.71 18.21
C GLY A 117 5.81 8.88 18.76
N ASP A 118 4.62 9.07 18.20
CA ASP A 118 3.38 8.40 18.62
C ASP A 118 3.06 7.17 17.77
N GLY A 119 4.00 6.73 16.92
CA GLY A 119 3.92 5.44 16.24
C GLY A 119 3.78 4.29 17.23
N SER A 120 2.81 3.42 16.99
CA SER A 120 2.61 2.23 17.80
C SER A 120 3.37 1.02 17.24
N ASP A 121 3.49 -0.03 18.04
CA ASP A 121 4.11 -1.31 17.65
C ASP A 121 3.39 -2.00 16.47
N THR A 122 2.25 -1.48 16.01
CA THR A 122 1.55 -1.99 14.83
C THR A 122 2.13 -1.48 13.52
N ILE A 123 2.91 -0.39 13.51
CA ILE A 123 3.47 0.17 12.27
C ILE A 123 4.58 -0.73 11.76
N GLU A 124 4.36 -1.32 10.58
CA GLU A 124 5.32 -2.16 9.88
C GLU A 124 6.07 -1.39 8.78
N ALA A 125 5.42 -0.40 8.16
CA ALA A 125 6.06 0.43 7.13
C ALA A 125 5.52 1.86 7.08
N LEU A 126 6.43 2.79 6.79
CA LEU A 126 6.14 4.22 6.69
C LEU A 126 6.94 4.84 5.54
N ALA A 127 6.29 5.69 4.75
CA ALA A 127 6.93 6.46 3.69
C ALA A 127 6.77 7.96 3.94
N LEU A 128 7.85 8.71 3.73
CA LEU A 128 7.87 10.16 3.84
C LEU A 128 8.77 10.76 2.76
N ASP A 129 8.19 11.57 1.88
CA ASP A 129 8.95 12.40 0.97
C ASP A 129 9.46 13.65 1.69
N MET A 130 10.77 13.69 1.95
CA MET A 130 11.43 14.82 2.59
C MET A 130 11.29 16.15 1.83
N ARG A 131 10.97 16.12 0.53
CA ARG A 131 10.66 17.32 -0.26
C ARG A 131 9.36 17.98 0.21
N ASN A 132 8.40 17.17 0.69
CA ASN A 132 7.10 17.62 1.16
C ASN A 132 7.15 18.12 2.60
N VAL A 133 8.14 17.68 3.40
CA VAL A 133 8.37 18.16 4.77
C VAL A 133 8.65 19.67 4.82
N LYS A 134 9.42 20.20 3.84
CA LYS A 134 9.73 21.65 3.77
C LYS A 134 8.48 22.53 3.61
N GLN A 135 7.41 21.99 3.05
CA GLN A 135 6.14 22.69 2.88
C GLN A 135 5.32 22.68 4.17
N MET A 136 5.48 21.65 5.01
CA MET A 136 4.77 21.47 6.27
C MET A 136 5.38 22.28 7.43
N THR A 137 6.68 22.56 7.38
CA THR A 137 7.38 23.38 8.39
C THR A 137 7.27 24.90 8.13
N GLY A 138 6.89 25.31 6.92
CA GLY A 138 6.77 26.73 6.53
C GLY A 138 5.54 27.46 7.06
N SER A 139 4.59 26.74 7.66
CA SER A 139 3.35 27.30 8.23
C SER A 139 3.42 27.66 9.73
N GLU A 140 4.55 27.45 10.40
CA GLU A 140 4.74 27.76 11.84
C GLU A 140 5.61 29.01 12.10
N VAL A 141 5.76 29.93 11.14
CA VAL A 141 6.34 31.26 11.38
C VAL A 141 5.45 32.37 10.84
N ARG A 142 4.44 32.74 11.63
CA ARG A 142 3.90 34.10 11.70
C ARG A 142 3.54 34.43 13.13
#